data_AF-A0A5N5M3N4-F1
#
_entry.id   AF-A0A5N5M3N4-F1
#
_cell.length_a   1.000
_cell.length_b   1.000
_cell.length_c   1.000
_cell.angle_alpha   90.00
_cell.angle_beta   90.00
_cell.angle_gamma   90.00
#
_symmetry.space_group_name_H-M   'P 1'
#
loop_
_entity.id
_entity.type
_entity.pdbx_description
1 polymer ?
#
loop_
_entity_poly.entity_id
_entity_poly.type
_entity_poly.pdbx_seq_one_letter_code
_entity_poly.pdbx_strand_id
1 'polypeptide(L)'
;MQGWRAHMEDFHNCFPQLGGELSHWGFFAVYDGHAGSTVAEHCSRNLLEHILGTGKIRAEEDVEQVTEGIREGFFLMDKHLHAMACREGWERGGTTVVSTVITPHHIYFANCGDSRAVLCRAGACGLFDRRPQAIQPWREGAH
;
A
#
# COMPACT_ATOMS: atom_id res chain seq x y z
N MET A 1 -15.06 10.39 0.14
CA MET A 1 -16.13 11.40 0.34
C MET A 1 -15.47 12.58 1.04
N GLN A 2 -15.67 13.82 0.57
CA GLN A 2 -14.94 14.99 1.07
C GLN A 2 -15.28 15.39 2.52
N GLY A 3 -16.53 15.19 2.95
CA GLY A 3 -16.98 15.66 4.26
C GLY A 3 -16.89 17.19 4.38
N TRP A 4 -16.44 17.68 5.54
CA TRP A 4 -16.40 19.11 5.89
C TRP A 4 -15.15 19.86 5.41
N ARG A 5 -14.17 19.16 4.82
CA ARG A 5 -12.95 19.81 4.30
C ARG A 5 -13.30 20.63 3.05
N ALA A 6 -12.57 21.71 2.80
CA ALA A 6 -12.74 22.51 1.60
C ALA A 6 -12.27 21.78 0.33
N HIS A 7 -11.32 20.86 0.48
CA HIS A 7 -10.71 20.08 -0.60
C HIS A 7 -10.73 18.59 -0.26
N MET A 8 -10.83 17.75 -1.29
CA MET A 8 -10.68 16.30 -1.21
C MET A 8 -9.24 15.95 -1.59
N GLU A 9 -8.45 15.48 -0.61
CA GLU A 9 -7.04 15.11 -0.82
C GLU A 9 -6.81 13.59 -0.78
N ASP A 10 -7.83 12.79 -0.41
CA ASP A 10 -7.70 11.33 -0.35
C ASP A 10 -7.87 10.66 -1.72
N PHE A 11 -7.09 9.60 -1.94
CA PHE A 11 -7.18 8.70 -3.09
C PHE A 11 -7.23 7.25 -2.63
N HIS A 12 -7.53 6.34 -3.56
CA HIS A 12 -7.55 4.91 -3.27
C HIS A 12 -7.28 4.07 -4.51
N ASN A 13 -6.86 2.83 -4.31
CA ASN A 13 -6.87 1.77 -5.31
C ASN A 13 -7.77 0.63 -4.89
N CYS A 14 -8.46 0.06 -5.88
CA CYS A 14 -9.28 -1.13 -5.74
C CYS A 14 -9.04 -1.99 -6.97
N PHE A 15 -8.05 -2.89 -6.87
CA PHE A 15 -7.74 -3.85 -7.91
C PHE A 15 -8.00 -5.25 -7.37
N PRO A 16 -9.20 -5.81 -7.56
CA PRO A 16 -9.50 -7.17 -7.10
C PRO A 16 -8.64 -8.24 -7.79
N GLN A 17 -8.10 -7.94 -8.96
CA GLN A 17 -7.24 -8.80 -9.78
C GLN A 17 -6.15 -7.96 -10.46
N LEU A 18 -4.89 -8.38 -10.40
CA LEU A 18 -3.75 -7.68 -11.02
C LEU A 18 -3.48 -8.10 -12.47
N GLY A 19 -3.87 -9.31 -12.87
CA GLY A 19 -3.71 -9.86 -14.22
C GLY A 19 -2.43 -10.68 -14.42
N GLY A 20 -2.30 -11.30 -15.61
CA GLY A 20 -1.17 -12.18 -15.92
C GLY A 20 -1.07 -13.38 -14.97
N GLU A 21 0.16 -13.71 -14.56
CA GLU A 21 0.43 -14.75 -13.56
C GLU A 21 -0.10 -14.40 -12.16
N LEU A 22 -0.42 -13.12 -11.92
CA LEU A 22 -0.97 -12.61 -10.66
C LEU A 22 -2.50 -12.41 -10.73
N SER A 23 -3.20 -13.15 -11.61
CA SER A 23 -4.65 -13.03 -11.80
C SER A 23 -5.48 -13.32 -10.54
N HIS A 24 -4.94 -14.11 -9.61
CA HIS A 24 -5.56 -14.41 -8.31
C HIS A 24 -5.10 -13.48 -7.18
N TRP A 25 -4.35 -12.42 -7.51
CA TRP A 25 -3.86 -11.44 -6.54
C TRP A 25 -4.68 -10.17 -6.63
N GLY A 26 -4.94 -9.55 -5.47
CA GLY A 26 -5.60 -8.25 -5.36
C GLY A 26 -4.69 -7.21 -4.71
N PHE A 27 -4.87 -5.94 -5.06
CA PHE A 27 -4.23 -4.79 -4.44
C PHE A 27 -5.26 -3.74 -4.05
N PHE A 28 -5.18 -3.29 -2.81
CA PHE A 28 -6.03 -2.25 -2.27
C PHE A 28 -5.16 -1.25 -1.53
N ALA A 29 -5.46 0.04 -1.66
CA ALA A 29 -4.72 1.06 -0.94
C ALA A 29 -5.58 2.29 -0.68
N VAL A 30 -5.28 3.01 0.39
CA VAL A 30 -5.83 4.32 0.73
C VAL A 30 -4.66 5.27 0.95
N TYR A 31 -4.81 6.48 0.41
CA TYR A 31 -3.83 7.55 0.43
C TYR A 31 -4.48 8.78 1.07
N ASP A 32 -3.98 9.23 2.23
CA ASP A 32 -4.47 10.45 2.90
C ASP A 32 -3.49 11.59 2.62
N GLY A 33 -3.84 12.43 1.65
CA GLY A 33 -3.03 13.57 1.23
C GLY A 33 -3.05 14.70 2.26
N HIS A 34 -1.95 15.45 2.36
CA HIS A 34 -1.87 16.65 3.19
C HIS A 34 -1.04 17.74 2.52
N ALA A 35 -1.50 18.99 2.64
CA ALA A 35 -0.91 20.15 2.00
C ALA A 35 -0.83 20.00 0.46
N GLY A 36 -1.96 19.57 -0.13
CA GLY A 36 -2.10 19.33 -1.56
C GLY A 36 -2.39 17.86 -1.89
N SER A 37 -3.17 17.64 -2.95
CA SER A 37 -3.58 16.30 -3.42
C SER A 37 -2.55 15.64 -4.34
N THR A 38 -1.57 16.39 -4.86
CA THR A 38 -0.66 15.93 -5.93
C THR A 38 0.11 14.67 -5.57
N VAL A 39 0.66 14.59 -4.36
CA VAL A 39 1.44 13.43 -3.91
C VAL A 39 0.56 12.19 -3.77
N ALA A 40 -0.61 12.33 -3.13
CA ALA A 40 -1.56 11.24 -2.95
C ALA A 40 -2.10 10.72 -4.31
N GLU A 41 -2.43 11.62 -5.22
CA GLU A 41 -2.86 11.29 -6.59
C GLU A 41 -1.75 10.52 -7.32
N HIS A 42 -0.51 11.00 -7.26
CA HIS A 42 0.61 10.37 -7.95
C HIS A 42 0.94 8.99 -7.36
N CYS A 43 0.91 8.85 -6.03
CA CYS A 43 1.02 7.55 -5.37
C CYS A 43 -0.05 6.55 -5.83
N SER A 44 -1.31 6.98 -5.90
CA SER A 44 -2.43 6.11 -6.32
C SER A 44 -2.32 5.60 -7.75
N ARG A 45 -1.59 6.31 -8.62
CA ARG A 45 -1.38 5.92 -10.01
C ARG A 45 -0.18 5.01 -10.20
N ASN A 46 0.87 5.20 -9.41
CA ASN A 46 2.19 4.63 -9.71
C ASN A 46 2.71 3.65 -8.66
N LEU A 47 2.19 3.63 -7.43
CA LEU A 47 2.78 2.80 -6.35
C LEU A 47 2.79 1.31 -6.71
N LEU A 48 1.67 0.79 -7.24
CA LEU A 48 1.57 -0.62 -7.63
C LEU A 48 2.59 -0.97 -8.73
N GLU A 49 2.78 -0.09 -9.71
CA GLU A 49 3.77 -0.29 -10.78
C GLU A 49 5.19 -0.36 -10.21
N HIS A 50 5.54 0.51 -9.25
CA HIS A 50 6.85 0.44 -8.59
C HIS A 50 7.03 -0.85 -7.79
N ILE A 51 5.98 -1.35 -7.12
CA ILE A 51 6.02 -2.63 -6.39
C ILE A 51 6.24 -3.80 -7.36
N LEU A 52 5.45 -3.89 -8.43
CA LEU A 52 5.56 -4.96 -9.42
C LEU A 52 6.86 -4.88 -10.22
N GLY A 53 7.30 -3.67 -10.53
CA GLY A 53 8.54 -3.39 -11.28
C GLY A 53 9.82 -3.81 -10.55
N THR A 54 9.77 -4.13 -9.25
CA THR A 54 10.90 -4.75 -8.53
C THR A 54 11.25 -6.14 -9.07
N GLY A 55 10.32 -6.83 -9.72
CA GLY A 55 10.51 -8.21 -10.21
C GLY A 55 10.59 -9.27 -9.10
N LYS A 56 10.32 -8.86 -7.85
CA LYS A 56 10.30 -9.73 -6.65
C LYS A 56 8.92 -10.33 -6.40
N ILE A 57 7.85 -9.70 -6.90
CA ILE A 57 6.48 -10.22 -6.81
C ILE A 57 6.25 -11.22 -7.92
N ARG A 58 6.08 -12.50 -7.57
CA ARG A 58 5.85 -13.60 -8.51
C ARG A 58 4.81 -14.57 -7.99
N ALA A 59 4.25 -15.38 -8.89
CA ALA A 59 3.16 -16.29 -8.58
C ALA A 59 3.54 -17.40 -7.58
N GLU A 60 4.83 -17.71 -7.44
CA GLU A 60 5.32 -18.68 -6.44
C GLU A 60 5.15 -18.20 -4.99
N GLU A 61 4.91 -16.89 -4.79
CA GLU A 61 4.56 -16.30 -3.50
C GLU A 61 5.60 -16.55 -2.39
N ASP A 62 6.87 -16.35 -2.70
CA ASP A 62 7.93 -16.32 -1.69
C ASP A 62 7.73 -15.11 -0.75
N VAL A 63 7.45 -15.38 0.53
CA VAL A 63 7.02 -14.37 1.51
C VAL A 63 8.09 -13.29 1.70
N GLU A 64 9.37 -13.68 1.75
CA GLU A 64 10.49 -12.77 1.88
C GLU A 64 10.64 -11.87 0.65
N GLN A 65 10.57 -12.43 -0.56
CA GLN A 65 10.60 -11.65 -1.80
C GLN A 65 9.41 -10.71 -1.91
N VAL A 66 8.21 -11.16 -1.54
CA VAL A 66 7.00 -10.32 -1.60
C VAL A 66 7.09 -9.16 -0.64
N THR A 67 7.50 -9.43 0.60
CA THR A 67 7.70 -8.40 1.63
C THR A 67 8.75 -7.38 1.18
N GLU A 68 9.87 -7.86 0.63
CA GLU A 68 10.94 -6.99 0.16
C GLU A 68 10.56 -6.22 -1.10
N GLY A 69 9.79 -6.80 -2.02
CA GLY A 69 9.27 -6.12 -3.21
C GLY A 69 8.30 -4.99 -2.86
N ILE A 70 7.42 -5.21 -1.89
CA ILE A 70 6.55 -4.14 -1.36
C ILE A 70 7.39 -3.04 -0.73
N ARG A 71 8.34 -3.40 0.15
CA ARG A 71 9.22 -2.43 0.82
C ARG A 71 10.02 -1.60 -0.17
N GLU A 72 10.68 -2.24 -1.14
CA GLU A 72 11.45 -1.57 -2.18
C GLU A 72 10.57 -0.71 -3.08
N GLY A 73 9.39 -1.18 -3.46
CA GLY A 73 8.42 -0.40 -4.25
C GLY A 73 8.05 0.92 -3.59
N PHE A 74 7.86 0.94 -2.27
CA PHE A 74 7.64 2.17 -1.50
C PHE A 74 8.86 3.11 -1.55
N PHE A 75 10.08 2.58 -1.41
CA PHE A 75 11.31 3.40 -1.52
C PHE A 75 11.52 3.96 -2.93
N LEU A 76 11.22 3.17 -3.97
CA LEU A 76 11.30 3.61 -5.35
C LEU A 76 10.26 4.71 -5.62
N MET A 77 9.04 4.54 -5.12
CA MET A 77 7.99 5.56 -5.19
C MET A 77 8.42 6.87 -4.54
N ASP A 78 9.00 6.83 -3.33
CA ASP A 78 9.47 8.03 -2.62
C ASP A 78 10.58 8.78 -3.41
N LYS A 79 11.54 8.03 -3.96
CA LYS A 79 12.57 8.61 -4.84
C LYS A 79 11.96 9.23 -6.10
N HIS A 80 10.95 8.58 -6.69
CA HIS A 80 10.24 9.08 -7.86
C HIS A 80 9.53 10.41 -7.52
N LEU A 81 8.78 10.45 -6.42
CA LEU A 81 8.10 11.66 -5.95
C LEU A 81 9.06 12.82 -5.73
N HIS A 82 10.21 12.58 -5.09
CA HIS A 82 11.21 13.60 -4.88
C HIS A 82 11.76 14.17 -6.21
N ALA A 83 12.05 13.30 -7.18
CA ALA A 83 12.51 13.72 -8.50
C ALA A 83 11.45 14.54 -9.25
N MET A 84 10.18 14.12 -9.19
CA MET A 84 9.06 14.84 -9.79
C MET A 84 8.82 16.20 -9.14
N ALA A 85 8.82 16.26 -7.81
CA ALA A 85 8.66 17.51 -7.07
C ALA A 85 9.76 18.52 -7.41
N CYS A 86 11.02 18.09 -7.52
CA CYS A 86 12.14 18.93 -7.93
C CYS A 86 12.01 19.42 -9.39
N ARG A 87 11.51 18.58 -10.29
CA ARG A 87 11.38 18.89 -11.72
C ARG A 87 10.21 19.82 -12.02
N GLU A 88 9.08 19.58 -11.38
CA GLU A 88 7.80 20.24 -11.68
C GLU A 88 7.45 21.34 -10.69
N GLY A 89 8.25 21.53 -9.63
CA GLY A 89 8.04 22.57 -8.64
C GLY A 89 6.78 22.35 -7.80
N TRP A 90 6.50 21.09 -7.42
CA TRP A 90 5.32 20.76 -6.63
C TRP A 90 5.33 21.46 -5.26
N GLU A 91 4.12 21.66 -4.73
CA GLU A 91 3.94 22.13 -3.36
C GLU A 91 4.53 21.13 -2.35
N ARG A 92 4.85 21.61 -1.13
CA ARG A 92 5.40 20.76 -0.05
C ARG A 92 4.30 19.91 0.61
N GLY A 93 3.60 19.14 -0.21
CA GLY A 93 2.59 18.18 0.20
C GLY A 93 3.18 16.80 0.48
N GLY A 94 2.36 15.94 1.04
CA GLY A 94 2.69 14.55 1.31
C GLY A 94 1.43 13.68 1.31
N THR A 95 1.61 12.39 1.54
CA THR A 95 0.50 11.45 1.71
C THR A 95 0.87 10.38 2.71
N THR A 96 -0.11 9.92 3.49
CA THR A 96 -0.02 8.59 4.08
C THR A 96 -0.27 7.54 3.00
N VAL A 97 0.09 6.29 3.28
CA VAL A 97 -0.32 5.13 2.49
C VAL A 97 -0.58 3.96 3.43
N VAL A 98 -1.77 3.39 3.35
CA VAL A 98 -2.02 2.03 3.82
C VAL A 98 -2.41 1.18 2.63
N SER A 99 -1.71 0.07 2.40
CA SER A 99 -1.96 -0.84 1.29
C SER A 99 -2.05 -2.29 1.75
N THR A 100 -2.76 -3.09 0.96
CA THR A 100 -2.92 -4.52 1.16
C THR A 100 -2.75 -5.26 -0.15
N VAL A 101 -1.87 -6.25 -0.17
CA VAL A 101 -1.77 -7.25 -1.25
C VAL A 101 -2.43 -8.52 -0.74
N ILE A 102 -3.45 -9.00 -1.45
CA ILE A 102 -4.16 -10.23 -1.15
C ILE A 102 -3.74 -11.27 -2.18
N THR A 103 -3.32 -12.44 -1.72
CA THR A 103 -2.92 -13.56 -2.57
C THR A 103 -3.79 -14.78 -2.23
N PRO A 104 -3.65 -15.91 -2.95
CA PRO A 104 -4.34 -17.15 -2.58
C PRO A 104 -4.00 -17.65 -1.17
N HIS A 105 -2.82 -17.32 -0.64
CA HIS A 105 -2.32 -17.90 0.61
C HIS A 105 -2.10 -16.89 1.75
N HIS A 106 -1.90 -15.61 1.44
CA HIS A 106 -1.53 -14.58 2.42
C HIS A 106 -2.23 -13.24 2.18
N ILE A 107 -2.21 -12.41 3.22
CA ILE A 107 -2.64 -11.01 3.18
C ILE A 107 -1.47 -10.17 3.71
N TYR A 108 -0.85 -9.39 2.83
CA TYR A 108 0.28 -8.52 3.16
C TYR A 108 -0.24 -7.12 3.45
N PHE A 109 0.06 -6.59 4.63
CA PHE A 109 -0.22 -5.20 5.00
C PHE A 109 1.05 -4.37 4.94
N ALA A 110 0.98 -3.20 4.30
CA ALA A 110 2.02 -2.19 4.36
C ALA A 110 1.41 -0.85 4.77
N ASN A 111 2.05 -0.17 5.72
CA ASN A 111 1.56 1.11 6.22
C ASN A 111 2.71 2.11 6.37
N CYS A 112 2.49 3.32 5.88
CA CYS A 112 3.38 4.47 6.01
C CYS A 112 2.53 5.70 6.34
N GLY A 113 2.55 6.12 7.60
CA GLY A 113 1.74 7.23 8.11
C GLY A 113 0.81 6.79 9.23
N ASP A 114 -0.32 7.48 9.38
CA ASP A 114 -1.30 7.27 10.45
C ASP A 114 -2.68 6.80 9.97
N SER A 115 -2.85 6.54 8.66
CA SER A 115 -3.91 5.66 8.16
C SER A 115 -3.75 4.23 8.69
N ARG A 116 -4.78 3.40 8.50
CA ARG A 116 -4.88 2.12 9.21
C ARG A 116 -5.63 1.05 8.45
N ALA A 117 -5.16 -0.20 8.59
CA ALA A 117 -5.88 -1.39 8.17
C ALA A 117 -6.30 -2.25 9.37
N VAL A 118 -7.43 -2.94 9.22
CA VAL A 118 -7.98 -3.87 10.23
C VAL A 118 -8.38 -5.14 9.51
N LEU A 119 -7.98 -6.30 10.05
CA LEU A 119 -8.46 -7.61 9.60
C LEU A 119 -9.40 -8.19 10.64
N CYS A 120 -10.65 -8.45 10.25
CA CYS A 120 -11.62 -9.14 11.10
C CYS A 120 -11.79 -10.59 10.64
N ARG A 121 -11.61 -11.55 11.56
CA ARG A 121 -11.81 -12.99 11.30
C ARG A 121 -12.44 -13.65 12.52
N ALA A 122 -13.53 -14.39 12.30
CA ALA A 122 -14.24 -15.13 13.36
C ALA A 122 -14.62 -14.26 14.57
N GLY A 123 -15.02 -13.01 14.35
CA GLY A 123 -15.40 -12.08 15.40
C GLY A 123 -14.24 -11.41 16.16
N ALA A 124 -12.98 -11.68 15.78
CA ALA A 124 -11.79 -11.02 16.32
C ALA A 124 -11.15 -10.07 15.30
N CYS A 125 -10.62 -8.94 15.77
CA CYS A 125 -10.00 -7.90 14.93
C CYS A 125 -8.49 -7.76 15.22
N GLY A 126 -7.67 -7.83 14.18
CA GLY A 126 -6.25 -7.46 14.21
C GLY A 126 -6.02 -6.05 13.65
N LEU A 127 -5.21 -5.25 14.34
CA LEU A 127 -4.92 -3.86 13.98
C LEU A 127 -3.53 -3.73 13.33
N PHE A 128 -3.46 -3.01 12.20
CA PHE A 128 -2.20 -2.72 11.50
C PHE A 128 -2.03 -1.21 11.40
N ASP A 129 -1.34 -0.59 12.38
CA ASP A 129 -1.27 0.88 12.48
C ASP A 129 0.14 1.48 12.53
N ARG A 130 1.12 0.96 13.26
CA ARG A 130 2.48 1.55 13.28
C ARG A 130 3.53 0.50 13.60
N ARG A 131 4.45 0.29 12.64
CA ARG A 131 5.70 -0.49 12.63
C ARG A 131 5.67 -1.61 11.58
N PRO A 132 6.78 -1.89 10.86
CA PRO A 132 6.96 -3.17 10.20
C PRO A 132 7.02 -4.23 11.30
N GLN A 133 5.86 -4.78 11.65
CA GLN A 133 5.80 -6.03 12.37
C GLN A 133 6.04 -7.10 11.33
N ALA A 134 7.03 -7.97 11.57
CA ALA A 134 7.18 -9.19 10.78
C ALA A 134 5.81 -9.84 10.67
N ILE A 135 5.43 -10.24 9.46
CA ILE A 135 4.26 -11.06 9.18
C ILE A 135 4.38 -12.28 10.09
N GLN A 136 3.64 -12.30 11.19
CA GLN A 136 3.43 -13.53 11.94
C GLN A 136 2.39 -14.30 11.13
N PRO A 137 2.73 -15.46 10.53
CA PRO A 137 1.68 -16.35 10.05
C PRO A 137 0.78 -16.65 11.24
N TRP A 138 -0.47 -16.20 11.16
CA TRP A 138 -1.43 -16.41 12.22
C TRP A 138 -1.65 -17.92 12.36
N ARG A 139 -1.07 -18.54 13.39
CA ARG A 139 -1.27 -19.95 13.68
C ARG A 139 -2.65 -20.14 14.31
N GLU A 140 -3.48 -20.99 13.72
CA GLU A 140 -4.64 -21.54 14.42
C GLU A 140 -4.15 -22.30 15.67
N GLY A 141 -4.68 -21.96 16.85
CA GLY A 141 -4.52 -22.80 18.05
C GLY A 141 -3.92 -22.17 19.31
N ALA A 142 -3.73 -20.85 19.42
CA ALA A 142 -3.43 -20.25 20.73
C ALA A 142 -4.73 -19.99 21.51
N HIS A 143 -5.18 -21.01 22.24
CA HIS A 143 -6.09 -20.88 23.37
C HIS A 143 -5.32 -20.47 24.63
#